data_AF-A0A1H6L631-F1
#
_entry.id   AF-A0A1H6L631-F1
#
_cell.length_a   1.000
_cell.length_b   1.000
_cell.length_c   1.000
_cell.angle_alpha   90.00
_cell.angle_beta   90.00
_cell.angle_gamma   90.00
#
_symmetry.space_group_name_H-M   'P 1'
#
loop_
_entity.id
_entity.type
_entity.pdbx_description
1 polymer ?
#
loop_
_entity_poly.entity_id
_entity_poly.type
_entity_poly.pdbx_seq_one_letter_code
_entity_poly.pdbx_strand_id
1 'polypeptide(L)'
;MLTTDEIKRWLKKIGKSRAWLGQQCYVTKSTVDGWLSKGRPIPIVKRILIGQLMEANSGEDALHSLSGSIDLNSVTCVACPIMPDDRALIEGAARVEGLTIEEFIRRAGLREASSILKDVENPV
;
A
#
# COMPACT_ATOMS: atom_id res chain seq x y z
N MET A 1 -19.98 -3.42 -12.60
CA MET A 1 -20.50 -2.99 -11.27
C MET A 1 -20.01 -3.98 -10.25
N LEU A 2 -19.51 -3.52 -9.10
CA LEU A 2 -19.03 -4.39 -8.02
C LEU A 2 -20.17 -5.27 -7.49
N THR A 3 -20.00 -6.59 -7.60
CA THR A 3 -20.98 -7.59 -7.18
C THR A 3 -20.69 -8.12 -5.78
N THR A 4 -21.72 -8.64 -5.13
CA THR A 4 -21.63 -9.24 -3.80
C THR A 4 -20.65 -10.42 -3.75
N ASP A 5 -20.59 -11.21 -4.82
CA ASP A 5 -19.73 -12.39 -4.88
C ASP A 5 -18.25 -12.03 -5.13
N GLU A 6 -17.98 -10.95 -5.86
CA GLU A 6 -16.63 -10.38 -5.96
C GLU A 6 -16.12 -9.94 -4.59
N ILE A 7 -16.95 -9.24 -3.79
CA ILE A 7 -16.57 -8.80 -2.44
C ILE A 7 -16.28 -10.01 -1.53
N LYS A 8 -17.10 -11.08 -1.60
CA LYS A 8 -16.85 -12.30 -0.82
C LYS A 8 -15.54 -12.98 -1.21
N ARG A 9 -15.28 -13.11 -2.52
CA ARG A 9 -14.03 -13.71 -3.03
C ARG A 9 -12.83 -12.89 -2.60
N TRP A 10 -12.91 -11.58 -2.71
CA TRP A 10 -11.86 -10.67 -2.27
C TRP A 10 -11.59 -10.78 -0.77
N LEU A 11 -12.62 -10.72 0.09
CA LEU A 11 -12.46 -10.90 1.54
C LEU A 11 -11.77 -12.22 1.89
N LYS A 12 -12.12 -13.30 1.19
CA LYS A 12 -11.47 -14.61 1.36
C LYS A 12 -10.01 -14.59 0.91
N LYS A 13 -9.71 -13.94 -0.21
CA LYS A 13 -8.35 -13.79 -0.75
C LYS A 13 -7.43 -13.08 0.25
N ILE A 14 -7.90 -11.98 0.85
CA ILE A 14 -7.13 -11.15 1.78
C ILE A 14 -7.18 -11.66 3.24
N GLY A 15 -7.89 -12.77 3.49
CA GLY A 15 -8.03 -13.37 4.82
C GLY A 15 -8.78 -12.50 5.84
N LYS A 16 -9.62 -11.54 5.41
CA LYS A 16 -10.34 -10.61 6.30
C LYS A 16 -11.80 -11.03 6.51
N SER A 17 -12.33 -10.64 7.67
CA SER A 17 -13.70 -10.95 8.08
C SER A 17 -14.70 -9.89 7.63
N ARG A 18 -16.00 -10.23 7.66
CA ARG A 18 -17.10 -9.26 7.42
C ARG A 18 -17.17 -8.19 8.51
N ALA A 19 -16.70 -8.50 9.72
CA ALA A 19 -16.62 -7.52 10.80
C ALA A 19 -15.56 -6.46 10.48
N TRP A 20 -14.41 -6.87 9.95
CA TRP A 20 -13.37 -5.97 9.46
C TRP A 20 -13.90 -5.06 8.34
N LEU A 21 -14.63 -5.61 7.36
CA LEU A 21 -15.24 -4.79 6.31
C LEU A 21 -16.22 -3.75 6.89
N GLY A 22 -16.98 -4.13 7.92
CA GLY A 22 -17.88 -3.23 8.63
C GLY A 22 -17.13 -2.05 9.25
N GLN A 23 -16.00 -2.31 9.91
CA GLN A 23 -15.14 -1.27 10.48
C GLN A 23 -14.63 -0.32 9.41
N GLN A 24 -14.11 -0.83 8.28
CA GLN A 24 -13.63 0.01 7.18
C GLN A 24 -14.75 0.84 6.54
N CYS A 25 -15.98 0.31 6.54
CA CYS A 25 -17.15 0.99 6.02
C CYS A 25 -17.90 1.83 7.07
N TYR A 26 -17.43 1.93 8.31
CA TYR A 26 -18.11 2.61 9.43
C TYR A 26 -19.55 2.13 9.64
N VAL A 27 -19.77 0.82 9.57
CA VAL A 27 -21.07 0.17 9.79
C VAL A 27 -20.90 -1.08 10.65
N THR A 28 -22.02 -1.58 11.19
CA THR A 28 -21.99 -2.83 11.96
C THR A 28 -21.78 -4.05 11.07
N LYS A 29 -21.23 -5.13 11.65
CA LYS A 29 -21.14 -6.45 11.00
C LYS A 29 -22.50 -6.92 10.46
N SER A 30 -23.59 -6.68 11.20
CA SER A 30 -24.93 -7.08 10.78
C SER A 30 -25.38 -6.36 9.50
N THR A 31 -24.97 -5.11 9.32
CA THR A 31 -25.23 -4.37 8.08
C THR A 31 -24.51 -5.02 6.90
N VAL A 32 -23.24 -5.40 7.07
CA VAL A 32 -22.46 -6.11 6.05
C VAL A 32 -23.04 -7.50 5.77
N ASP A 33 -23.47 -8.25 6.78
CA ASP A 33 -24.16 -9.54 6.59
C ASP A 33 -25.48 -9.34 5.80
N GLY A 34 -26.18 -8.23 6.03
CA GLY A 34 -27.35 -7.82 5.25
C GLY A 34 -27.02 -7.67 3.76
N TRP A 35 -25.91 -7.01 3.44
CA TRP A 35 -25.44 -6.83 2.08
C TRP A 35 -24.97 -8.15 1.43
N LEU A 36 -24.14 -8.91 2.14
CA LEU A 36 -23.43 -10.05 1.56
C LEU A 36 -24.23 -11.36 1.58
N SER A 37 -25.15 -11.52 2.52
CA SER A 37 -25.91 -12.76 2.70
C SER A 37 -27.40 -12.61 2.46
N LYS A 38 -27.99 -11.47 2.83
CA LYS A 38 -29.45 -11.26 2.71
C LYS A 38 -29.86 -10.54 1.42
N GLY A 39 -28.91 -10.29 0.51
CA GLY A 39 -29.16 -9.64 -0.77
C GLY A 39 -29.63 -8.19 -0.66
N ARG A 40 -29.42 -7.53 0.49
CA ARG A 40 -29.77 -6.12 0.62
C ARG A 40 -28.85 -5.28 -0.27
N PRO A 41 -29.39 -4.28 -0.98
CA PRO A 41 -28.58 -3.44 -1.85
C PRO A 41 -27.51 -2.70 -1.05
N ILE A 42 -26.27 -2.73 -1.56
CA ILE A 42 -25.16 -1.95 -1.00
C ILE A 42 -25.36 -0.49 -1.43
N PRO A 43 -25.43 0.48 -0.49
CA PRO A 43 -25.49 1.89 -0.82
C PRO A 43 -24.32 2.32 -1.71
N ILE A 44 -24.56 3.21 -2.68
CA ILE A 44 -23.58 3.61 -3.70
C ILE A 44 -22.27 4.08 -3.07
N VAL A 45 -22.34 4.98 -2.08
CA VAL A 45 -21.16 5.51 -1.37
C VAL A 45 -20.33 4.40 -0.74
N LYS A 46 -20.98 3.40 -0.12
CA LYS A 46 -20.28 2.26 0.49
C LYS A 46 -19.66 1.35 -0.57
N ARG A 47 -20.29 1.21 -1.73
CA ARG A 47 -19.75 0.44 -2.85
C ARG A 47 -18.47 1.06 -3.42
N ILE A 48 -18.44 2.39 -3.53
CA ILE A 48 -17.23 3.13 -3.95
C ILE A 48 -16.09 2.88 -2.95
N LEU A 49 -16.37 3.02 -1.65
CA LEU A 49 -15.39 2.78 -0.60
C LEU A 49 -14.84 1.35 -0.62
N ILE A 50 -15.70 0.35 -0.83
CA ILE A 50 -15.26 -1.05 -0.98
C ILE A 50 -14.39 -1.23 -2.22
N GLY A 51 -14.72 -0.57 -3.34
CA GLY A 51 -13.89 -0.58 -4.55
C GLY A 51 -12.49 -0.03 -4.30
N GLN A 52 -12.39 1.11 -3.61
CA GLN A 52 -11.10 1.71 -3.24
C GLN A 52 -10.26 0.78 -2.35
N LEU A 53 -10.89 0.09 -1.39
CA LEU A 53 -10.21 -0.89 -0.54
C LEU A 53 -9.70 -2.09 -1.36
N MET A 54 -10.47 -2.55 -2.35
CA MET A 54 -10.07 -3.66 -3.22
C MET A 54 -8.86 -3.30 -4.09
N GLU A 55 -8.80 -2.06 -4.58
CA GLU A 55 -7.68 -1.55 -5.38
C GLU A 55 -6.41 -1.38 -4.54
N ALA A 56 -6.51 -0.77 -3.36
CA ALA A 56 -5.36 -0.58 -2.46
C ALA A 56 -4.71 -1.91 -2.08
N ASN A 57 -5.52 -2.93 -1.76
CA ASN A 57 -5.05 -4.26 -1.36
C ASN A 57 -4.47 -5.07 -2.53
N SER A 58 -4.62 -4.60 -3.78
CA SER A 58 -4.06 -5.28 -4.95
C SER A 58 -2.59 -4.88 -5.19
N GLY A 59 -2.13 -3.74 -4.64
CA GLY A 59 -0.73 -3.28 -4.75
C GLY A 59 0.23 -4.04 -3.82
N GLU A 60 -0.24 -4.42 -2.64
CA GLU A 60 0.51 -5.23 -1.65
C GLU A 60 0.69 -6.70 -2.09
N ASP A 61 -0.24 -7.25 -2.88
CA ASP A 61 -0.11 -8.58 -3.49
C ASP A 61 1.06 -8.65 -4.51
N ALA A 62 1.35 -7.54 -5.20
CA ALA A 62 2.49 -7.45 -6.13
C ALA A 62 3.84 -7.46 -5.38
N LEU A 63 3.90 -6.80 -4.22
CA LEU A 63 5.07 -6.79 -3.36
C LEU A 63 5.35 -8.18 -2.75
N HIS A 64 4.29 -8.88 -2.31
CA HIS A 64 4.41 -10.25 -1.79
C HIS A 64 4.73 -11.29 -2.87
N SER A 65 4.34 -11.08 -4.13
CA SER A 65 4.70 -11.98 -5.23
C SER A 65 6.18 -11.88 -5.64
N LEU A 66 6.81 -10.71 -5.49
CA LEU A 66 8.25 -10.52 -5.71
C LEU A 66 9.12 -11.13 -4.60
N SER A 67 8.53 -11.33 -3.41
CA SER A 67 9.20 -11.91 -2.24
C SER A 67 9.65 -13.37 -2.43
N GLY A 68 9.13 -14.08 -3.43
CA GLY A 68 9.48 -15.49 -3.67
C GLY A 68 10.74 -15.72 -4.49
N SER A 69 11.34 -14.67 -5.08
CA SER A 69 12.45 -14.80 -6.04
C SER A 69 13.71 -14.00 -5.69
N ILE A 70 13.68 -13.24 -4.59
CA ILE A 70 14.79 -12.37 -4.14
C ILE A 70 15.07 -12.70 -2.68
N ASP A 71 16.34 -12.85 -2.30
CA ASP A 71 16.74 -12.93 -0.89
C ASP A 71 16.54 -11.57 -0.20
N LEU A 72 15.34 -11.38 0.33
CA LEU A 72 14.88 -10.18 1.02
C LEU A 72 15.68 -9.85 2.29
N ASN A 73 16.44 -10.81 2.84
CA ASN A 73 17.30 -10.50 3.98
C ASN A 73 18.44 -9.54 3.61
N SER A 74 18.73 -9.38 2.31
CA SER A 74 19.73 -8.42 1.78
C SER A 74 19.10 -7.16 1.17
N VAL A 75 17.77 -7.13 0.98
CA VAL A 75 17.03 -6.05 0.34
C VAL A 75 15.90 -5.60 1.26
N THR A 76 16.16 -4.59 2.08
CA THR A 76 15.09 -3.92 2.82
C THR A 76 14.46 -2.87 1.91
N CYS A 77 13.33 -3.19 1.27
CA CYS A 77 12.56 -2.22 0.49
C CYS A 77 11.39 -1.66 1.32
N VAL A 78 11.23 -0.34 1.32
CA VAL A 78 10.05 0.33 1.87
C VAL A 78 9.20 0.76 0.68
N ALA A 79 8.03 0.13 0.50
CA ALA A 79 7.07 0.57 -0.49
C ALA A 79 6.33 1.81 0.04
N CYS A 80 6.77 3.00 -0.36
CA CYS A 80 6.13 4.27 -0.02
C CYS A 80 5.42 4.83 -1.26
N PRO A 81 4.09 5.02 -1.25
CA PRO A 81 3.42 5.71 -2.34
C PRO A 81 3.88 7.17 -2.39
N ILE A 82 4.62 7.52 -3.43
CA ILE A 82 5.12 8.88 -3.67
C ILE A 82 4.01 9.66 -4.38
N MET A 83 3.66 10.84 -3.86
CA MET A 83 2.71 11.72 -4.54
C MET A 83 3.29 12.17 -5.90
N PRO A 84 2.45 12.46 -6.91
CA PRO A 84 2.94 12.82 -8.25
C PRO A 84 3.92 14.01 -8.26
N ASP A 85 3.67 15.00 -7.41
CA ASP A 85 4.51 16.20 -7.30
C ASP A 85 5.88 15.86 -6.72
N ASP A 86 5.93 15.05 -5.66
CA ASP A 86 7.17 14.57 -5.05
C ASP A 86 8.00 13.75 -6.05
N ARG A 87 7.34 12.93 -6.89
CA ARG A 87 8.02 12.17 -7.94
C ARG A 87 8.67 13.09 -8.97
N ALA A 88 8.01 14.18 -9.37
CA ALA A 88 8.57 15.14 -10.32
C ALA A 88 9.80 15.86 -9.75
N LEU A 89 9.79 16.18 -8.45
CA LEU A 89 10.94 16.74 -7.75
C LEU A 89 12.12 15.77 -7.72
N ILE A 90 11.87 14.50 -7.38
CA ILE A 90 12.89 13.45 -7.36
C ILE A 90 13.47 13.23 -8.76
N GLU A 91 12.63 13.21 -9.80
CA GLU A 91 13.07 13.07 -11.18
C GLU A 91 13.92 14.25 -11.65
N GLY A 92 13.55 15.47 -11.27
CA GLY A 92 14.35 16.67 -11.52
C GLY A 92 15.72 16.58 -10.86
N ALA A 93 15.78 16.20 -9.58
CA ALA A 93 17.04 16.06 -8.84
C ALA A 93 17.93 14.95 -9.41
N ALA A 94 17.35 13.79 -9.74
CA ALA A 94 18.07 12.69 -10.38
C ALA A 94 18.67 13.13 -11.73
N ARG A 95 17.92 13.90 -12.53
CA ARG A 95 18.39 14.43 -13.81
C ARG A 95 19.56 15.40 -13.66
N VAL A 96 19.51 16.30 -12.66
CA VAL A 96 20.61 17.22 -12.36
C VAL A 96 21.89 16.46 -11.99
N GLU A 97 21.75 15.34 -11.28
CA GLU A 97 22.87 14.49 -10.88
C GLU A 97 23.28 13.44 -11.94
N GLY A 98 22.59 13.38 -13.08
CA GLY A 98 22.85 12.42 -14.15
C GLY A 98 22.54 10.96 -13.77
N LEU A 99 21.67 10.76 -12.78
CA LEU A 99 21.31 9.45 -12.25
C LEU A 99 19.91 9.02 -12.68
N THR A 100 19.65 7.72 -12.60
CA THR A 100 18.28 7.22 -12.60
C THR A 100 17.59 7.58 -11.28
N ILE A 101 16.26 7.64 -11.28
CA ILE A 101 15.46 7.90 -10.06
C ILE A 101 15.82 6.89 -8.96
N GLU A 102 15.98 5.62 -9.33
CA GLU A 102 16.31 4.55 -8.39
C GLU A 102 17.68 4.76 -7.73
N GLU A 103 18.71 5.07 -8.53
CA GLU A 103 20.07 5.30 -8.02
C GLU A 103 20.14 6.56 -7.17
N PHE A 104 19.41 7.60 -7.56
CA PHE A 104 19.29 8.82 -6.77
C PHE A 104 18.70 8.54 -5.38
N ILE A 105 17.58 7.82 -5.28
CA ILE A 105 16.94 7.48 -4.00
C ILE A 105 17.86 6.63 -3.13
N ARG A 106 18.49 5.60 -3.70
CA ARG A 106 19.46 4.74 -3.00
C ARG A 106 20.61 5.57 -2.43
N ARG A 107 21.18 6.46 -3.23
CA ARG A 107 22.32 7.30 -2.84
C ARG A 107 21.95 8.33 -1.79
N ALA A 108 20.77 8.95 -1.90
CA ALA A 108 20.27 9.91 -0.92
C ALA A 108 20.11 9.25 0.46
N GLY A 109 19.45 8.09 0.53
CA GLY A 109 19.25 7.37 1.79
C GLY A 109 20.57 6.94 2.46
N LEU A 110 21.56 6.48 1.67
CA LEU A 110 22.88 6.11 2.19
C LEU A 110 23.65 7.30 2.77
N ARG A 111 23.54 8.48 2.15
CA ARG A 111 24.21 9.70 2.64
C ARG A 111 23.63 10.14 3.98
N GLU A 112 22.31 10.10 4.10
CA GLU A 112 21.63 10.46 5.34
C GLU A 112 21.99 9.49 6.47
N ALA A 113 21.92 8.18 6.22
CA ALA A 113 22.35 7.16 7.18
C ALA A 113 23.83 7.35 7.60
N SER A 114 24.72 7.66 6.64
CA SER A 114 26.12 7.93 6.93
C SER A 114 26.32 9.19 7.78
N SER A 115 25.50 10.23 7.58
CA SER A 115 25.54 11.43 8.42
C SER A 115 25.14 11.10 9.85
N ILE A 116 24.03 10.37 10.03
CA ILE A 116 23.52 9.98 11.35
C ILE A 116 24.56 9.18 12.14
N LEU A 117 25.26 8.23 11.49
CA LEU A 117 26.29 7.43 12.16
C LEU A 117 27.49 8.30 12.63
N LYS A 118 27.88 9.29 11.83
CA LYS A 118 28.96 10.21 12.22
C LYS A 118 28.59 11.05 13.43
N ASP A 119 27.33 11.47 13.52
CA ASP A 119 26.81 12.24 14.66
C ASP A 119 26.76 11.39 15.95
N VAL A 120 26.57 10.07 15.83
CA VAL A 120 26.58 9.13 16.97
C VAL A 120 27.99 8.81 17.46
N GLU A 121 28.98 8.68 16.56
CA GLU A 121 30.37 8.36 16.92
C GLU A 121 31.12 9.56 17.51
N ASN A 122 30.64 10.79 17.29
CA ASN A 122 31.26 12.00 17.84
C ASN A 122 30.24 12.85 18.59
N PRO A 123 29.71 12.35 19.73
CA PRO A 123 28.77 13.11 20.54
C PRO A 123 29.50 14.31 21.15
N VAL A 124 28.98 15.51 20.86
CA VAL A 124 29.47 16.81 21.38
C VAL A 124 29.55 16.80 22.90
#